data_AF-A0A1G8WY44-F1
#
_entry.id   AF-A0A1G8WY44-F1
#
_cell.length_a   1.000
_cell.length_b   1.000
_cell.length_c   1.000
_cell.angle_alpha   90.00
_cell.angle_beta   90.00
_cell.angle_gamma   90.00
#
_symmetry.space_group_name_H-M   'P 1'
#
loop_
_entity.id
_entity.type
_entity.pdbx_description
1 polymer ?
#
loop_
_entity_poly.entity_id
_entity_poly.type
_entity_poly.pdbx_seq_one_letter_code
_entity_poly.pdbx_strand_id
1 'polypeptide(L)'
;MCAASFFLAQLTFEVNVLYLFLILLGIGAGGLATYFYFRYQSQKASPQSPHTHFDHFYNPIFIVAMIIILSVLVLIGANLFGMDRGDILHNLAGGAYARGLITYLFAVGTIGLIVLLILAALIDTGKDDQRSEQIFNRAKEVLTILIGIFGTIIGYYFGAAPLSQDAAASLPLLLNVPQVPDSVGVGEVLEIEVEAYGGAPPYVLTIDLLPFPGHEWKKVISAAGEALEAQVRVPTGATGAYLDAVLYLEDAREDSVTNKITVKLHPAARDTLP
;
A
#
# COMPACT_ATOMS: atom_id res chain seq x y z
N MET A 1 19.09 16.29 -14.88
CA MET A 1 18.20 16.40 -16.06
C MET A 1 17.02 15.42 -16.03
N CYS A 2 17.11 14.22 -15.44
CA CYS A 2 15.96 13.29 -15.35
C CYS A 2 14.76 13.78 -14.51
N ALA A 3 14.98 14.54 -13.43
CA ALA A 3 13.89 14.95 -12.53
C ALA A 3 12.88 15.90 -13.19
N ALA A 4 13.33 16.76 -14.12
CA ALA A 4 12.46 17.73 -14.80
C ALA A 4 11.52 17.05 -15.81
N SER A 5 12.00 16.00 -16.49
CA SER A 5 11.21 15.23 -17.46
C SER A 5 10.10 14.42 -16.77
N PHE A 6 10.39 13.88 -15.58
CA PHE A 6 9.41 13.13 -14.78
C PHE A 6 8.27 14.04 -14.27
N PHE A 7 8.63 15.24 -13.80
CA PHE A 7 7.64 16.21 -13.31
C PHE A 7 6.69 16.70 -14.42
N LEU A 8 7.21 16.92 -15.64
CA LEU A 8 6.41 17.29 -16.81
C LEU A 8 5.45 16.16 -17.24
N ALA A 9 5.91 14.90 -17.22
CA ALA A 9 5.06 13.75 -17.54
C ALA A 9 3.91 13.60 -16.53
N GLN A 10 4.21 13.77 -15.23
CA GLN A 10 3.21 13.70 -14.17
C GLN A 10 2.18 14.84 -14.28
N LEU A 11 2.63 16.06 -14.65
CA LEU A 11 1.73 17.19 -14.89
C LEU A 11 0.80 16.94 -16.09
N THR A 12 1.32 16.36 -17.18
CA THR A 12 0.49 16.06 -18.36
C THR A 12 -0.55 14.97 -18.08
N PHE A 13 -0.23 14.00 -17.21
CA PHE A 13 -1.16 12.97 -16.79
C PHE A 13 -2.30 13.55 -15.93
N GLU A 14 -1.96 14.36 -14.92
CA GLU A 14 -2.94 15.08 -14.08
C GLU A 14 -3.89 15.94 -14.93
N VAL A 15 -3.35 16.68 -15.91
CA VAL A 15 -4.15 17.53 -16.81
C VAL A 15 -5.08 16.69 -17.71
N ASN A 16 -4.61 15.57 -18.25
CA ASN A 16 -5.44 14.70 -19.09
C ASN A 16 -6.54 13.99 -18.29
N VAL A 17 -6.25 13.56 -17.06
CA VAL A 17 -7.26 12.97 -16.17
C VAL A 17 -8.30 14.01 -15.78
N LEU A 18 -7.88 15.23 -15.44
CA LEU A 18 -8.79 16.34 -15.15
C LEU A 18 -9.66 16.68 -16.37
N TYR A 19 -9.09 16.69 -17.57
CA TYR A 19 -9.80 16.97 -18.81
C TYR A 19 -10.84 15.90 -19.14
N LEU A 20 -10.47 14.62 -18.99
CA LEU A 20 -11.39 13.50 -19.14
C LEU A 20 -12.53 13.57 -18.11
N PHE A 21 -12.21 13.93 -16.87
CA PHE A 21 -13.18 14.10 -15.80
C PHE A 21 -14.15 15.26 -16.08
N LEU A 22 -13.66 16.39 -16.59
CA LEU A 22 -14.48 17.52 -17.03
C LEU A 22 -15.39 17.17 -18.21
N ILE A 23 -14.91 16.38 -19.16
CA ILE A 23 -15.73 15.87 -20.27
C ILE A 23 -16.83 14.95 -19.74
N LEU A 24 -16.50 14.03 -18.83
CA LEU A 24 -17.47 13.14 -18.19
C LEU A 24 -18.49 13.91 -17.34
N LEU A 25 -18.06 14.95 -16.63
CA LEU A 25 -18.95 15.86 -15.89
C LEU A 25 -19.87 16.63 -16.83
N GLY A 26 -19.36 17.10 -17.97
CA GLY A 26 -20.15 17.79 -18.99
C GLY A 26 -21.21 16.88 -19.62
N ILE A 27 -20.84 15.64 -19.95
CA ILE A 27 -21.78 14.62 -20.46
C ILE A 27 -22.80 14.25 -19.38
N GLY A 28 -22.35 14.09 -18.13
CA GLY A 28 -23.22 13.78 -16.99
C GLY A 28 -24.23 14.88 -16.70
N ALA A 29 -23.79 16.14 -16.64
CA ALA A 29 -24.65 17.30 -16.43
C ALA A 29 -25.62 17.52 -17.60
N GLY A 30 -25.16 17.35 -18.83
CA GLY A 30 -26.00 17.42 -20.03
C GLY A 30 -27.07 16.32 -20.06
N GLY A 31 -26.70 15.09 -19.69
CA GLY A 31 -27.61 13.96 -19.54
C GLY A 31 -28.64 14.19 -18.43
N LEU A 32 -28.20 14.72 -17.28
CA LEU A 32 -29.09 15.05 -16.16
C LEU A 32 -30.09 16.15 -16.55
N ALA A 33 -29.63 17.20 -17.23
CA ALA A 33 -30.49 18.30 -17.68
C ALA A 33 -31.52 17.83 -18.71
N THR A 34 -31.11 17.00 -19.67
CA THR A 34 -32.01 16.43 -20.68
C THR A 34 -33.01 15.46 -20.04
N TYR A 35 -32.56 14.69 -19.05
CA TYR A 35 -33.42 13.82 -18.25
C TYR A 35 -34.50 14.61 -17.49
N PHE A 36 -34.10 15.67 -16.76
CA PHE A 36 -35.04 16.54 -16.05
C PHE A 36 -36.01 17.22 -17.00
N TYR A 37 -35.53 17.69 -18.16
CA TYR A 37 -36.37 18.29 -19.19
C TYR A 37 -37.42 17.29 -19.72
N PHE A 38 -37.03 16.05 -20.00
CA PHE A 38 -37.93 15.01 -20.47
C PHE A 38 -38.97 14.60 -19.42
N ARG A 39 -38.55 14.47 -18.16
CA ARG A 39 -39.45 14.12 -17.05
C ARG A 39 -40.45 15.23 -16.74
N TYR A 40 -40.02 16.49 -16.87
CA TYR A 40 -40.89 17.66 -16.76
C TYR A 40 -41.96 17.70 -17.88
N GLN A 41 -41.59 17.34 -19.11
CA GLN A 41 -42.53 17.17 -20.23
C GLN A 41 -43.51 16.03 -19.97
N SER A 42 -43.02 14.87 -19.52
CA SER A 42 -43.86 13.68 -19.31
C SER A 42 -44.91 13.87 -18.21
N GLN A 43 -44.65 14.70 -17.18
CA GLN A 43 -45.66 14.99 -16.15
C GLN A 43 -46.86 15.78 -16.68
N LYS A 44 -46.70 16.56 -17.77
CA LYS A 44 -47.81 17.30 -18.37
C LYS A 44 -48.73 16.42 -19.21
N ALA A 45 -48.33 15.19 -19.51
CA ALA A 45 -49.14 14.23 -20.27
C ALA A 45 -49.75 13.18 -19.34
N SER A 46 -51.07 13.22 -19.14
CA SER A 46 -51.87 12.12 -18.57
C SER A 46 -53.08 11.88 -19.49
N PRO A 47 -53.69 10.67 -19.60
CA PRO A 47 -53.59 9.52 -18.68
C PRO A 47 -53.35 8.12 -19.31
N GLN A 48 -52.84 7.21 -18.46
CA GLN A 48 -52.91 5.74 -18.47
C GLN A 48 -52.71 5.00 -19.81
N SER A 49 -51.45 4.72 -20.15
CA SER A 49 -51.10 3.66 -21.09
C SER A 49 -50.69 2.36 -20.35
N PRO A 50 -50.90 1.18 -20.96
CA PRO A 50 -50.65 -0.12 -20.32
C PRO A 50 -49.16 -0.27 -20.00
N HIS A 51 -48.84 -0.66 -18.78
CA HIS A 51 -47.48 -0.95 -18.33
C HIS A 51 -46.83 -1.99 -19.25
N THR A 52 -45.85 -1.58 -20.06
CA THR A 52 -45.06 -2.50 -20.88
C THR A 52 -43.72 -2.75 -20.21
N HIS A 53 -43.18 -3.96 -20.36
CA HIS A 53 -41.96 -4.43 -19.68
C HIS A 53 -40.68 -3.61 -19.97
N PHE A 54 -40.74 -2.61 -20.85
CA PHE A 54 -39.62 -1.75 -21.25
C PHE A 54 -39.46 -0.49 -20.39
N ASP A 55 -40.40 -0.16 -19.51
CA ASP A 55 -40.33 1.05 -18.68
C ASP A 55 -39.18 1.03 -17.66
N HIS A 56 -38.64 -0.16 -17.34
CA HIS A 56 -37.53 -0.31 -16.41
C HIS A 56 -36.18 0.16 -16.97
N PHE A 57 -36.00 0.13 -18.30
CA PHE A 57 -34.74 0.51 -18.96
C PHE A 57 -34.48 2.03 -18.96
N TYR A 58 -35.53 2.84 -18.81
CA TYR A 58 -35.42 4.30 -18.73
C TYR A 58 -35.30 4.83 -17.30
N ASN A 59 -35.10 3.95 -16.32
CA ASN A 59 -34.87 4.38 -14.96
C ASN A 59 -33.53 5.15 -14.88
N PRO A 60 -33.51 6.43 -14.45
CA PRO A 60 -32.30 7.26 -14.42
C PRO A 60 -31.16 6.62 -13.62
N ILE A 61 -31.51 5.88 -12.56
CA ILE A 61 -30.55 5.16 -11.72
C ILE A 61 -29.77 4.15 -12.57
N PHE A 62 -30.47 3.44 -13.45
CA PHE A 62 -29.87 2.43 -14.32
C PHE A 62 -28.95 3.07 -15.36
N ILE A 63 -29.35 4.21 -15.95
CA ILE A 63 -28.55 4.95 -16.93
C ILE A 63 -27.26 5.48 -16.30
N VAL A 64 -27.34 6.10 -15.12
CA VAL A 64 -26.15 6.60 -14.41
C VAL A 64 -25.22 5.46 -14.03
N ALA A 65 -25.75 4.34 -13.51
CA ALA A 65 -24.95 3.16 -13.20
C ALA A 65 -24.25 2.60 -14.44
N MET A 66 -24.93 2.53 -15.59
CA MET A 66 -24.35 2.10 -16.86
C MET A 66 -23.22 3.01 -17.33
N ILE A 67 -23.38 4.33 -17.21
CA ILE A 67 -22.33 5.30 -17.57
C ILE A 67 -21.09 5.12 -16.69
N ILE A 68 -21.27 4.93 -15.38
CA ILE A 68 -20.15 4.72 -14.45
C ILE A 68 -19.42 3.41 -14.79
N ILE A 69 -20.16 2.31 -14.97
CA ILE A 69 -19.59 1.00 -15.32
C ILE A 69 -18.86 1.07 -16.66
N LEU A 70 -19.46 1.70 -17.67
CA LEU A 70 -18.86 1.88 -18.99
C LEU A 70 -17.58 2.73 -18.91
N SER A 71 -17.59 3.80 -18.12
CA SER A 71 -16.41 4.65 -17.89
C SER A 71 -15.26 3.85 -17.28
N VAL A 72 -15.53 3.01 -16.27
CA VAL A 72 -14.51 2.17 -15.63
C VAL A 72 -13.97 1.12 -16.61
N LEU A 73 -14.85 0.49 -17.40
CA LEU A 73 -14.45 -0.48 -18.43
C LEU A 73 -13.57 0.14 -19.51
N VAL A 74 -13.90 1.36 -19.97
CA VAL A 74 -13.08 2.09 -20.94
C VAL A 74 -11.70 2.41 -20.35
N LEU A 75 -11.63 2.79 -19.08
CA LEU A 75 -10.38 3.12 -18.40
C LEU A 75 -9.49 1.87 -18.23
N ILE A 76 -10.08 0.73 -17.85
CA ILE A 76 -9.37 -0.56 -17.79
C ILE A 76 -8.93 -1.01 -19.19
N GLY A 77 -9.80 -0.88 -20.19
CA GLY A 77 -9.49 -1.23 -21.58
C GLY A 77 -8.36 -0.39 -22.16
N ALA A 78 -8.37 0.93 -21.96
CA ALA A 78 -7.31 1.83 -22.41
C ALA A 78 -5.94 1.47 -21.81
N ASN A 79 -5.93 1.05 -20.54
CA ASN A 79 -4.72 0.55 -19.87
C ASN A 79 -4.26 -0.81 -20.44
N LEU A 80 -5.18 -1.75 -20.68
CA LEU A 80 -4.85 -3.07 -21.24
C LEU A 80 -4.35 -3.01 -22.69
N PHE A 81 -4.88 -2.09 -23.50
CA PHE A 81 -4.46 -1.91 -24.89
C PHE A 81 -3.15 -1.13 -25.04
N GLY A 82 -2.46 -0.83 -23.93
CA GLY A 82 -1.10 -0.29 -23.96
C GLY A 82 -0.99 1.10 -24.59
N MET A 83 -2.07 1.89 -24.53
CA MET A 83 -2.05 3.27 -25.01
C MET A 83 -1.07 4.12 -24.18
N ASP A 84 -0.94 3.77 -22.90
CA ASP A 84 0.22 4.09 -22.07
C ASP A 84 1.21 2.91 -22.15
N ARG A 85 2.46 3.19 -22.51
CA ARG A 85 3.51 2.21 -22.90
C ARG A 85 3.98 1.26 -21.78
N GLY A 86 3.09 0.64 -21.01
CA GLY A 86 3.41 -0.30 -19.94
C GLY A 86 4.07 0.32 -18.69
N ASP A 87 4.50 1.59 -18.75
CA ASP A 87 5.12 2.29 -17.62
C ASP A 87 4.20 2.38 -16.41
N ILE A 88 2.89 2.53 -16.61
CA ILE A 88 1.93 2.61 -15.51
C ILE A 88 1.87 1.27 -14.78
N LEU A 89 1.66 0.15 -15.48
CA LEU A 89 1.62 -1.17 -14.84
C LEU A 89 2.94 -1.56 -14.16
N HIS A 90 4.08 -1.19 -14.75
CA HIS A 90 5.38 -1.50 -14.18
C HIS A 90 5.66 -0.67 -12.92
N ASN A 91 5.29 0.62 -12.92
CA ASN A 91 5.41 1.49 -11.75
C ASN A 91 4.36 1.18 -10.66
N LEU A 92 3.21 0.58 -11.00
CA LEU A 92 2.22 0.08 -10.06
C LEU A 92 2.71 -1.10 -9.20
N ALA A 93 3.71 -1.86 -9.68
CA ALA A 93 4.32 -2.94 -8.91
C ALA A 93 5.16 -2.42 -7.72
N GLY A 94 5.54 -1.13 -7.74
CA GLY A 94 6.22 -0.48 -6.62
C GLY A 94 5.25 -0.25 -5.45
N GLY A 95 5.62 -0.72 -4.25
CA GLY A 95 4.77 -0.62 -3.04
C GLY A 95 4.33 0.81 -2.69
N ALA A 96 5.11 1.83 -3.07
CA ALA A 96 4.74 3.23 -2.89
C ALA A 96 3.58 3.68 -3.80
N TYR A 97 3.55 3.20 -5.06
CA TYR A 97 2.53 3.58 -6.03
C TYR A 97 1.21 2.82 -5.78
N ALA A 98 1.31 1.52 -5.45
CA ALA A 98 0.18 0.70 -5.03
C ALA A 98 -0.55 1.32 -3.82
N ARG A 99 0.20 1.89 -2.88
CA ARG A 99 -0.35 2.58 -1.70
C ARG A 99 -1.23 3.77 -2.08
N GLY A 100 -0.67 4.68 -2.89
CA GLY A 100 -1.38 5.88 -3.34
C GLY A 100 -2.64 5.53 -4.14
N LEU A 101 -2.55 4.51 -4.99
CA LEU A 101 -3.67 4.04 -5.80
C LEU A 101 -4.83 3.51 -4.94
N ILE A 102 -4.56 2.69 -3.93
CA ILE A 102 -5.61 2.14 -3.04
C ILE A 102 -6.33 3.28 -2.31
N THR A 103 -5.58 4.25 -1.76
CA THR A 103 -6.21 5.41 -1.09
C THR A 103 -7.01 6.29 -2.04
N TYR A 104 -6.53 6.46 -3.27
CA TYR A 104 -7.24 7.24 -4.28
C TYR A 104 -8.56 6.56 -4.69
N LEU A 105 -8.53 5.26 -5.02
CA LEU A 105 -9.74 4.49 -5.33
C LEU A 105 -10.73 4.52 -4.18
N PHE A 106 -10.24 4.45 -2.94
CA PHE A 106 -11.07 4.50 -1.75
C PHE A 106 -11.73 5.87 -1.55
N ALA A 107 -10.97 6.96 -1.69
CA ALA A 107 -11.50 8.32 -1.59
C ALA A 107 -12.57 8.58 -2.65
N VAL A 108 -12.31 8.19 -3.91
CA VAL A 108 -13.28 8.35 -5.00
C VAL A 108 -14.50 7.45 -4.78
N GLY A 109 -14.31 6.21 -4.33
CA GLY A 109 -15.39 5.26 -4.06
C GLY A 109 -16.32 5.71 -2.92
N THR A 110 -15.75 6.24 -1.84
CA THR A 110 -16.53 6.77 -0.70
C THR A 110 -17.32 8.02 -1.10
N ILE A 111 -16.73 8.96 -1.84
CA ILE A 111 -17.43 10.12 -2.39
C ILE A 111 -18.58 9.67 -3.32
N GLY A 112 -18.30 8.72 -4.23
CA GLY A 112 -19.31 8.18 -5.14
C GLY A 112 -20.48 7.53 -4.40
N LEU A 113 -20.21 6.78 -3.33
CA LEU A 113 -21.24 6.14 -2.51
C LEU A 113 -22.08 7.17 -1.75
N ILE A 114 -21.47 8.22 -1.21
CA ILE A 114 -22.19 9.34 -0.56
C ILE A 114 -23.15 10.00 -1.56
N VAL A 115 -22.66 10.32 -2.77
CA VAL A 115 -23.48 10.92 -3.82
C VAL A 115 -24.66 10.01 -4.20
N LEU A 116 -24.42 8.69 -4.33
CA LEU A 116 -25.46 7.72 -4.65
C LEU A 116 -26.53 7.65 -3.55
N LEU A 117 -26.13 7.67 -2.28
CA LEU A 117 -27.06 7.71 -1.15
C LEU A 117 -27.91 8.98 -1.13
N ILE A 118 -27.31 10.14 -1.42
CA ILE A 118 -28.03 11.41 -1.53
C ILE A 118 -29.05 11.35 -2.67
N LEU A 119 -28.66 10.84 -3.86
CA LEU A 119 -29.59 10.68 -4.98
C LEU A 119 -30.73 9.72 -4.64
N ALA A 120 -30.43 8.59 -4.00
CA ALA A 120 -31.45 7.64 -3.57
C ALA A 120 -32.46 8.29 -2.62
N ALA A 121 -31.98 9.07 -1.64
CA ALA A 121 -32.84 9.80 -0.71
C ALA A 121 -33.69 10.87 -1.40
N LEU A 122 -33.15 11.58 -2.41
CA LEU A 122 -33.89 12.60 -3.15
C LEU A 122 -34.97 12.01 -4.07
N ILE A 123 -34.73 10.82 -4.65
CA ILE A 123 -35.64 10.20 -5.61
C ILE A 123 -36.83 9.52 -4.91
N ASP A 124 -36.66 9.03 -3.68
CA ASP A 124 -37.62 8.19 -2.97
C ASP A 124 -38.68 8.95 -2.16
N THR A 125 -38.79 10.27 -2.32
CA THR A 125 -39.75 11.17 -1.63
C THR A 125 -41.23 10.96 -2.02
N GLY A 126 -41.59 9.79 -2.55
CA GLY A 126 -42.81 9.60 -3.33
C GLY A 126 -44.03 9.04 -2.61
N LYS A 127 -43.93 7.97 -1.81
CA LYS A 127 -45.14 7.20 -1.42
C LYS A 127 -45.13 6.46 -0.08
N ASP A 128 -44.00 6.30 0.61
CA ASP A 128 -43.94 5.49 1.84
C ASP A 128 -42.71 5.85 2.70
N ASP A 129 -42.74 7.02 3.36
CA ASP A 129 -41.61 7.60 4.12
C ASP A 129 -40.96 6.60 5.11
N GLN A 130 -41.75 5.72 5.73
CA GLN A 130 -41.24 4.75 6.69
C GLN A 130 -40.30 3.71 6.07
N ARG A 131 -40.57 3.30 4.81
CA ARG A 131 -39.75 2.29 4.13
C ARG A 131 -38.42 2.88 3.66
N SER A 132 -38.45 4.10 3.14
CA SER A 132 -37.27 4.82 2.68
C SER A 132 -36.31 5.12 3.83
N GLU A 133 -36.85 5.51 4.99
CA GLU A 133 -36.06 5.77 6.19
C GLU A 133 -35.36 4.51 6.72
N GLN A 134 -36.04 3.35 6.70
CA GLN A 134 -35.44 2.07 7.09
C GLN A 134 -34.30 1.65 6.15
N ILE A 135 -34.46 1.82 4.83
CA ILE A 135 -33.43 1.49 3.86
C ILE A 135 -32.22 2.41 4.04
N PHE A 136 -32.44 3.70 4.25
CA PHE A 136 -31.39 4.67 4.49
C PHE A 136 -30.61 4.38 5.79
N ASN A 137 -31.31 4.00 6.86
CA ASN A 137 -30.66 3.62 8.12
C ASN A 137 -29.80 2.36 7.97
N ARG A 138 -30.31 1.32 7.30
CA ARG A 138 -29.52 0.11 7.01
C ARG A 138 -28.30 0.42 6.14
N ALA A 139 -28.44 1.30 5.15
CA ALA A 139 -27.33 1.71 4.30
C ALA A 139 -26.23 2.43 5.09
N LYS A 140 -26.61 3.29 6.05
CA LYS A 140 -25.65 3.95 6.97
C LYS A 140 -24.93 2.96 7.88
N GLU A 141 -25.64 1.95 8.40
CA GLU A 141 -25.03 0.91 9.24
C GLU A 141 -23.96 0.14 8.46
N VAL A 142 -24.30 -0.32 7.23
CA VAL A 142 -23.35 -1.02 6.36
C VAL A 142 -22.16 -0.13 5.99
N LEU A 143 -22.41 1.13 5.64
CA LEU A 143 -21.34 2.08 5.32
C LEU A 143 -20.37 2.29 6.49
N THR A 144 -20.90 2.37 7.71
CA THR A 144 -20.08 2.56 8.92
C THR A 144 -19.18 1.36 9.17
N ILE A 145 -19.71 0.13 9.06
CA ILE A 145 -18.92 -1.10 9.19
C ILE A 145 -17.84 -1.16 8.12
N LEU A 146 -18.20 -0.81 6.88
CA LEU A 146 -17.28 -0.83 5.74
C LEU A 146 -16.12 0.16 5.93
N ILE A 147 -16.40 1.40 6.38
CA ILE A 147 -15.37 2.39 6.72
C ILE A 147 -14.45 1.88 7.84
N GLY A 148 -14.98 1.18 8.84
CA GLY A 148 -14.19 0.58 9.92
C GLY A 148 -13.19 -0.48 9.43
N ILE A 149 -13.66 -1.44 8.62
CA ILE A 149 -12.79 -2.48 8.03
C ILE A 149 -11.75 -1.87 7.09
N PHE A 150 -12.13 -0.84 6.32
CA PHE A 150 -11.16 -0.15 5.47
C PHE A 150 -10.13 0.62 6.29
N GLY A 151 -10.53 1.28 7.37
CA GLY A 151 -9.61 1.97 8.28
C GLY A 151 -8.54 1.05 8.84
N THR A 152 -8.87 -0.20 9.17
CA THR A 152 -7.90 -1.18 9.67
C THR A 152 -6.97 -1.69 8.57
N ILE A 153 -7.49 -1.98 7.37
CA ILE A 153 -6.65 -2.41 6.22
C ILE A 153 -5.68 -1.30 5.82
N ILE A 154 -6.17 -0.05 5.71
CA ILE A 154 -5.34 1.12 5.42
C ILE A 154 -4.33 1.32 6.56
N GLY A 155 -4.76 1.27 7.82
CA GLY A 155 -3.86 1.39 8.97
C GLY A 155 -2.71 0.38 8.95
N TYR A 156 -3.00 -0.88 8.63
CA TYR A 156 -1.97 -1.90 8.44
C TYR A 156 -1.04 -1.55 7.27
N TYR A 157 -1.60 -1.17 6.12
CA TYR A 157 -0.83 -0.92 4.90
C TYR A 157 0.08 0.33 5.00
N PHE A 158 -0.32 1.33 5.79
CA PHE A 158 0.48 2.52 6.08
C PHE A 158 1.40 2.34 7.30
N GLY A 159 1.03 1.49 8.26
CA GLY A 159 1.85 1.17 9.43
C GLY A 159 2.99 0.20 9.15
N ALA A 160 2.84 -0.69 8.16
CA ALA A 160 3.86 -1.66 7.74
C ALA A 160 4.80 -1.13 6.64
N ALA A 161 4.73 0.17 6.35
CA ALA A 161 5.58 0.79 5.34
C ALA A 161 7.04 0.83 5.79
N PRO A 162 8.02 0.33 4.99
CA PRO A 162 9.40 0.75 5.20
C PRO A 162 9.45 2.27 4.99
N LEU A 163 10.02 2.98 5.95
CA LEU A 163 10.20 4.42 5.90
C LEU A 163 10.98 4.76 4.63
N SER A 164 10.52 5.76 3.86
CA SER A 164 11.31 6.32 2.76
C SER A 164 12.69 6.71 3.28
N GLN A 165 13.76 6.53 2.49
CA GLN A 165 15.15 6.85 2.90
C GLN A 165 15.28 8.24 3.54
N ASP A 166 14.56 9.24 3.03
CA ASP A 166 14.56 10.60 3.58
C ASP A 166 13.87 10.70 4.95
N ALA A 167 12.81 9.92 5.19
CA ALA A 167 12.15 9.83 6.48
C ALA A 167 12.95 8.96 7.47
N ALA A 168 13.58 7.89 6.99
CA ALA A 168 14.51 7.07 7.77
C ALA A 168 15.71 7.88 8.25
N ALA A 169 16.25 8.77 7.42
CA ALA A 169 17.33 9.68 7.80
C ALA A 169 17.00 10.63 8.95
N SER A 170 15.71 10.85 9.27
CA SER A 170 15.31 11.70 10.40
C SER A 170 15.10 10.93 11.71
N LEU A 171 15.10 9.60 11.65
CA LEU A 171 14.91 8.73 12.81
C LEU A 171 16.26 8.35 13.42
N PRO A 172 16.30 8.10 14.75
CA PRO A 172 17.50 7.58 15.39
C PRO A 172 17.88 6.23 14.78
N LEU A 173 19.18 5.99 14.65
CA LEU A 173 19.72 4.71 14.20
C LEU A 173 19.26 3.61 15.18
N LEU A 174 18.71 2.53 14.66
CA LEU A 174 18.27 1.36 15.40
C LEU A 174 18.79 0.10 14.73
N LEU A 175 19.28 -0.83 15.54
CA LEU A 175 19.83 -2.11 15.10
C LEU A 175 18.92 -3.24 15.61
N ASN A 176 18.18 -3.87 14.71
CA ASN A 176 17.34 -5.01 15.01
C ASN A 176 18.04 -6.31 14.60
N VAL A 177 17.92 -7.33 15.45
CA VAL A 177 18.45 -8.67 15.19
C VAL A 177 17.29 -9.65 15.37
N PRO A 178 16.52 -9.93 14.30
CA PRO A 178 15.25 -10.63 14.41
C PRO A 178 15.40 -12.09 14.83
N GLN A 179 16.48 -12.78 14.41
CA GLN A 179 16.71 -14.18 14.70
C GLN A 179 18.18 -14.45 15.02
N VAL A 180 18.42 -15.12 16.14
CA VAL A 180 19.73 -15.64 16.53
C VAL A 180 19.56 -17.11 16.89
N PRO A 181 20.38 -18.02 16.36
CA PRO A 181 20.33 -19.42 16.79
C PRO A 181 20.72 -19.55 18.27
N ASP A 182 19.96 -20.34 19.03
CA ASP A 182 20.21 -20.57 20.47
C ASP A 182 21.56 -21.26 20.74
N SER A 183 22.05 -22.04 19.78
CA SER A 183 23.34 -22.71 19.86
C SER A 183 23.98 -22.91 18.49
N VAL A 184 25.32 -22.86 18.46
CA VAL A 184 26.14 -23.13 17.27
C VAL A 184 27.31 -24.05 17.61
N GLY A 185 27.66 -24.96 16.70
CA GLY A 185 28.82 -25.83 16.85
C GLY A 185 30.14 -25.08 16.65
N VAL A 186 31.18 -25.53 17.35
CA VAL A 186 32.54 -25.02 17.11
C VAL A 186 32.98 -25.36 15.68
N GLY A 187 33.38 -24.34 14.90
CA GLY A 187 33.73 -24.50 13.47
C GLY A 187 32.56 -24.35 12.49
N GLU A 188 31.33 -24.28 12.98
CA GLU A 188 30.14 -24.03 12.15
C GLU A 188 30.02 -22.54 11.78
N VAL A 189 29.18 -22.25 10.80
CA VAL A 189 28.87 -20.88 10.37
C VAL A 189 27.70 -20.39 11.21
N LEU A 190 27.93 -19.32 11.96
CA LEU A 190 26.88 -18.55 12.62
C LEU A 190 26.26 -17.61 11.60
N GLU A 191 25.01 -17.85 11.25
CA GLU A 191 24.21 -16.96 10.42
C GLU A 191 23.48 -15.97 11.33
N ILE A 192 23.78 -14.68 11.15
CA ILE A 192 23.13 -13.59 11.87
C ILE A 192 22.41 -12.74 10.83
N GLU A 193 21.10 -12.64 10.96
CA GLU A 193 20.32 -11.68 10.20
C GLU A 193 20.25 -10.37 10.97
N VAL A 194 20.63 -9.28 10.31
CA VAL A 194 20.69 -7.94 10.90
C VAL A 194 19.90 -6.98 10.02
N GLU A 195 19.05 -6.18 10.64
CA GLU A 195 18.28 -5.15 9.95
C GLU A 195 18.53 -3.80 10.60
N ALA A 196 18.99 -2.84 9.79
CA ALA A 196 19.26 -1.47 10.22
C ALA A 196 18.06 -0.57 9.88
N TYR A 197 17.59 0.19 10.86
CA TYR A 197 16.51 1.18 10.69
C TYR A 197 16.99 2.57 11.10
N GLY A 198 16.44 3.61 10.47
CA GLY A 198 16.78 5.00 10.77
C GLY A 198 18.16 5.41 10.28
N GLY A 199 18.62 6.61 10.59
CA GLY A 199 19.94 7.11 10.17
C GLY A 199 20.10 7.36 8.66
N ALA A 200 21.24 7.92 8.26
CA ALA A 200 21.63 8.17 6.89
C ALA A 200 22.51 7.04 6.32
N PRO A 201 22.11 6.38 5.22
CA PRO A 201 23.01 5.47 4.53
C PRO A 201 24.22 6.23 3.91
N PRO A 202 25.35 5.56 3.66
CA PRO A 202 25.60 4.13 3.87
C PRO A 202 25.89 3.77 5.34
N TYR A 203 25.49 2.56 5.74
CA TYR A 203 25.82 2.02 7.06
C TYR A 203 27.03 1.09 7.00
N VAL A 204 27.76 0.99 8.09
CA VAL A 204 28.91 0.12 8.26
C VAL A 204 28.63 -0.81 9.44
N LEU A 205 28.40 -2.08 9.14
CA LEU A 205 28.21 -3.12 10.15
C LEU A 205 29.54 -3.81 10.41
N THR A 206 30.01 -3.77 11.66
CA THR A 206 31.17 -4.50 12.16
C THR A 206 30.70 -5.53 13.21
N ILE A 207 31.13 -6.78 13.07
CA ILE A 207 30.82 -7.87 14.01
C ILE A 207 32.14 -8.36 14.61
N ASP A 208 32.23 -8.28 15.94
CA ASP A 208 33.36 -8.78 16.73
C ASP A 208 32.95 -9.99 17.56
N LEU A 209 33.72 -11.07 17.43
CA LEU A 209 33.55 -12.29 18.23
C LEU A 209 34.45 -12.26 19.47
N LEU A 210 33.85 -12.16 20.66
CA LEU A 210 34.58 -12.24 21.93
C LEU A 210 34.57 -13.68 22.49
N PRO A 211 35.70 -14.17 23.04
CA PRO A 211 36.97 -13.48 23.28
C PRO A 211 38.03 -13.69 22.17
N PHE A 212 37.65 -13.79 20.90
CA PHE A 212 38.56 -14.12 19.78
C PHE A 212 38.93 -12.86 18.97
N PRO A 213 39.89 -12.03 19.43
CA PRO A 213 40.30 -10.84 18.68
C PRO A 213 40.88 -11.22 17.31
N GLY A 214 40.60 -10.40 16.29
CA GLY A 214 41.07 -10.61 14.92
C GLY A 214 40.08 -11.34 14.00
N HIS A 215 38.91 -11.73 14.53
CA HIS A 215 37.78 -12.23 13.74
C HIS A 215 36.73 -11.14 13.54
N GLU A 216 37.16 -9.97 13.06
CA GLU A 216 36.28 -8.86 12.71
C GLU A 216 35.67 -9.11 11.32
N TRP A 217 34.35 -9.00 11.21
CA TRP A 217 33.65 -9.01 9.93
C TRP A 217 33.01 -7.65 9.68
N LYS A 218 33.27 -7.07 8.50
CA LYS A 218 32.80 -5.73 8.14
C LYS A 218 32.05 -5.74 6.82
N LYS A 219 30.84 -5.17 6.78
CA LYS A 219 30.03 -5.02 5.56
C LYS A 219 29.41 -3.63 5.48
N VAL A 220 29.43 -3.04 4.29
CA VAL A 220 28.82 -1.74 4.01
C VAL A 220 27.44 -1.95 3.40
N ILE A 221 26.47 -1.18 3.87
CA ILE A 221 25.04 -1.29 3.57
C ILE A 221 24.62 -0.01 2.88
N SER A 222 24.04 -0.12 1.69
CA SER A 222 23.75 1.06 0.87
C SER A 222 22.34 1.63 1.12
N ALA A 223 21.44 0.88 1.76
CA ALA A 223 20.06 1.31 2.00
C ALA A 223 19.54 0.88 3.39
N ALA A 224 18.64 1.69 3.96
CA ALA A 224 17.94 1.39 5.20
C ALA A 224 16.90 0.27 4.99
N GLY A 225 16.71 -0.60 5.98
CA GLY A 225 15.78 -1.73 5.92
C GLY A 225 16.21 -2.88 5.00
N GLU A 226 17.46 -2.88 4.53
CA GLU A 226 18.04 -4.04 3.87
C GLU A 226 18.41 -5.08 4.92
N ALA A 227 17.73 -6.24 4.89
CA ALA A 227 18.09 -7.38 5.72
C ALA A 227 19.45 -7.94 5.26
N LEU A 228 20.36 -8.13 6.20
CA LEU A 228 21.70 -8.59 5.92
C LEU A 228 21.97 -9.90 6.62
N GLU A 229 22.24 -10.90 5.81
CA GLU A 229 22.81 -12.15 6.27
C GLU A 229 24.33 -11.96 6.44
N ALA A 230 24.79 -12.05 7.68
CA ALA A 230 26.19 -12.16 8.04
C ALA A 230 26.51 -13.62 8.37
N GLN A 231 27.45 -14.20 7.64
CA GLN A 231 27.94 -15.56 7.88
C GLN A 231 29.31 -15.48 8.55
N VAL A 232 29.36 -15.71 9.85
CA VAL A 232 30.60 -15.65 10.63
C VAL A 232 30.98 -17.07 11.05
N ARG A 233 32.15 -17.55 10.62
CA ARG A 233 32.61 -18.88 11.03
C ARG A 233 33.12 -18.85 12.47
N VAL A 234 32.60 -19.74 13.30
CA VAL A 234 33.01 -19.87 14.71
C VAL A 234 34.44 -20.43 14.77
N PRO A 235 35.38 -19.76 15.47
CA PRO A 235 36.76 -20.22 15.59
C PRO A 235 36.85 -21.63 16.19
N THR A 236 37.67 -22.50 15.60
CA THR A 236 37.88 -23.88 16.09
C THR A 236 38.56 -23.94 17.46
N GLY A 237 39.23 -22.87 17.87
CA GLY A 237 39.84 -22.72 19.19
C GLY A 237 38.87 -22.28 20.29
N ALA A 238 37.55 -22.25 20.01
CA ALA A 238 36.58 -21.75 20.97
C ALA A 238 36.34 -22.70 22.14
N THR A 239 37.09 -22.50 23.23
CA THR A 239 36.93 -23.23 24.49
C THR A 239 36.08 -22.41 25.46
N GLY A 240 34.77 -22.44 25.28
CA GLY A 240 33.81 -21.75 26.16
C GLY A 240 32.41 -22.35 26.02
N ALA A 241 31.56 -22.14 27.03
CA ALA A 241 30.14 -22.52 26.94
C ALA A 241 29.32 -21.52 26.10
N TYR A 242 29.84 -20.32 25.90
CA TYR A 242 29.17 -19.21 25.23
C TYR A 242 30.15 -18.45 24.34
N LEU A 243 29.63 -17.90 23.25
CA LEU A 243 30.28 -16.99 22.32
C LEU A 243 29.50 -15.68 22.33
N ASP A 244 30.19 -14.57 22.58
CA ASP A 244 29.57 -13.25 22.54
C ASP A 244 29.90 -12.58 21.19
N ALA A 245 28.89 -12.27 20.40
CA ALA A 245 29.01 -11.48 19.18
C ALA A 245 28.56 -10.04 19.48
N VAL A 246 29.48 -9.08 19.33
CA VAL A 246 29.18 -7.65 19.49
C VAL A 246 29.05 -7.03 18.10
N LEU A 247 27.89 -6.44 17.83
CA LEU A 247 27.55 -5.81 16.57
C LEU A 247 27.64 -4.31 16.75
N TYR A 248 28.44 -3.67 15.92
CA TYR A 248 28.59 -2.23 15.82
C TYR A 248 28.02 -1.80 14.49
N LEU A 249 27.00 -0.95 14.51
CA LEU A 249 26.44 -0.33 13.32
C LEU A 249 26.75 1.16 13.37
N GLU A 250 27.42 1.66 12.34
CA GLU A 250 27.75 3.08 12.18
C GLU A 250 27.08 3.64 10.92
N ASP A 251 26.55 4.85 11.02
CA ASP A 251 25.91 5.63 9.96
C ASP A 251 26.92 6.58 9.29
N ALA A 252 26.64 7.08 8.09
CA ALA A 252 27.36 8.19 7.45
C ALA A 252 27.52 9.46 8.30
N ARG A 253 26.69 9.64 9.34
CA ARG A 253 26.75 10.71 10.34
C ARG A 253 27.69 10.44 11.51
N GLU A 254 28.37 9.30 11.51
CA GLU A 254 29.18 8.81 12.64
C GLU A 254 28.34 8.48 13.89
N ASP A 255 27.01 8.41 13.74
CA ASP A 255 26.13 7.87 14.78
C ASP A 255 26.31 6.35 14.84
N SER A 256 26.54 5.82 16.04
CA SER A 256 26.81 4.39 16.25
C SER A 256 25.83 3.74 17.22
N VAL A 257 25.39 2.52 16.90
CA VAL A 257 24.60 1.65 17.78
C VAL A 257 25.34 0.35 18.00
N THR A 258 25.37 -0.11 19.25
CA THR A 258 25.97 -1.40 19.61
C THR A 258 24.91 -2.35 20.14
N ASN A 259 24.93 -3.59 19.67
CA ASN A 259 24.11 -4.67 20.22
C ASN A 259 25.01 -5.87 20.56
N LYS A 260 24.68 -6.61 21.62
CA LYS A 260 25.44 -7.78 22.05
C LYS A 260 24.53 -9.01 22.01
N ILE A 261 24.98 -10.01 21.28
CA ILE A 261 24.33 -11.32 21.17
C ILE A 261 25.21 -12.35 21.90
N THR A 262 24.59 -13.22 22.69
CA THR A 262 25.27 -14.35 23.33
C THR A 262 24.71 -15.65 22.78
N VAL A 263 25.56 -16.47 22.16
CA VAL A 263 25.18 -17.77 21.58
C VAL A 263 25.83 -18.89 22.38
N LYS A 264 25.10 -19.97 22.66
CA LYS A 264 25.66 -21.13 23.34
C LYS A 264 26.52 -21.97 22.39
N LEU A 265 27.73 -22.32 22.81
CA LEU A 265 28.58 -23.22 22.04
C LEU A 265 28.27 -24.67 22.41
N HIS A 266 27.99 -25.51 21.41
CA HIS A 266 28.02 -26.96 21.61
C HIS A 266 29.37 -27.50 21.12
N PRO A 267 30.00 -28.44 21.86
CA PRO A 267 31.19 -29.11 21.37
C PRO A 267 30.94 -29.65 19.96
N ALA A 268 31.92 -29.46 19.07
CA ALA A 268 31.86 -30.03 17.72
C ALA A 268 31.41 -31.48 17.83
N ALA A 269 30.37 -31.85 17.08
CA ALA A 269 29.95 -33.24 16.98
C ALA A 269 31.22 -34.04 16.66
N ARG A 270 31.68 -34.86 17.60
CA ARG A 270 32.80 -35.77 17.32
C ARG A 270 32.35 -36.53 16.09
N ASP A 271 33.06 -36.35 14.98
CA ASP A 271 32.93 -37.21 13.81
C ASP A 271 33.02 -38.64 14.32
N THR A 272 31.88 -39.29 14.52
CA THR A 272 31.78 -40.72 14.69
C THR A 272 32.01 -41.27 13.29
N LEU A 273 33.27 -41.25 12.87
CA LEU A 273 33.74 -42.02 11.74
C LEU A 273 33.34 -43.49 12.00
N PRO A 274 32.68 -44.16 11.04
CA PRO A 274 32.36 -45.58 11.14
C PRO A 274 33.61 -46.46 11.15
#